data_AF-A0A0G1QPQ1-F1
#
_entry.id   AF-A0A0G1QPQ1-F1
#
_cell.length_a   1.000
_cell.length_b   1.000
_cell.length_c   1.000
_cell.angle_alpha   90.00
_cell.angle_beta   90.00
_cell.angle_gamma   90.00
#
_symmetry.space_group_name_H-M   'P 1'
#
loop_
_entity.id
_entity.type
_entity.pdbx_description
1 polymer ?
#
loop_
_entity_poly.entity_id
_entity_poly.type
_entity_poly.pdbx_seq_one_letter_code
_entity_poly.pdbx_strand_id
1 'polypeptide(L)'
;MESAQQFMQFFTQNQAAFIALSIWSLIWKGFALWRASRNNQRNWFIALLVLNTMGILEMVYLFWISKKTVSGNTEPIDDKI
;
A
#
# COMPACT_ATOMS: atom_id res chain seq x y z
N MET A 1 38.68 -9.95 -20.06
CA MET A 1 37.86 -10.91 -19.28
C MET A 1 37.90 -10.61 -17.78
N GLU A 2 38.96 -9.99 -17.26
CA GLU A 2 39.09 -9.60 -15.85
C GLU A 2 38.16 -8.44 -15.41
N SER A 3 37.83 -7.52 -16.33
CA SER A 3 36.92 -6.40 -16.08
C SER A 3 35.49 -6.83 -15.70
N ALA A 4 35.02 -7.96 -16.23
CA ALA A 4 33.72 -8.53 -15.87
C ALA A 4 33.70 -9.05 -14.42
N GLN A 5 34.83 -9.56 -13.93
CA GLN A 5 34.95 -10.04 -12.55
C GLN A 5 35.02 -8.88 -11.55
N GLN A 6 35.67 -7.77 -11.91
CA GLN A 6 35.67 -6.54 -11.10
C GLN A 6 34.27 -5.97 -10.92
N PHE A 7 33.46 -5.97 -11.99
CA PHE A 7 32.06 -5.56 -11.90
C PHE A 7 31.29 -6.44 -10.93
N MET A 8 31.40 -7.77 -11.05
CA MET A 8 30.70 -8.69 -10.15
C MET A 8 31.16 -8.56 -8.69
N GLN A 9 32.46 -8.33 -8.44
CA GLN A 9 32.99 -8.10 -7.09
C GLN A 9 32.47 -6.82 -6.45
N PHE A 10 32.23 -5.76 -7.22
CA PHE A 10 31.66 -4.52 -6.68
C PHE A 10 30.29 -4.74 -6.03
N PHE A 11 29.44 -5.58 -6.61
CA PHE A 11 28.14 -5.93 -6.02
C PHE A 11 28.31 -6.77 -4.75
N THR A 12 29.18 -7.77 -4.79
CA THR A 12 29.44 -8.64 -3.64
C THR A 12 30.04 -7.87 -2.47
N GLN A 13 30.94 -6.91 -2.74
CA GLN A 13 31.58 -6.08 -1.72
C GLN A 13 30.56 -5.16 -1.02
N ASN A 14 29.61 -4.60 -1.78
CA ASN A 14 28.60 -3.67 -1.26
C ASN A 14 27.29 -4.35 -0.83
N GLN A 15 27.20 -5.68 -0.92
CA GLN A 15 25.99 -6.45 -0.58
C GLN A 15 25.49 -6.17 0.84
N ALA A 16 26.39 -6.03 1.81
CA ALA A 16 26.04 -5.71 3.19
C ALA A 16 25.36 -4.34 3.33
N ALA A 17 25.82 -3.33 2.57
CA ALA A 17 25.22 -2.00 2.56
C ALA A 17 23.81 -2.03 1.95
N PHE A 18 23.59 -2.82 0.90
CA PHE A 18 22.24 -3.02 0.34
C PHE A 18 21.28 -3.69 1.32
N ILE A 19 21.74 -4.69 2.08
CA ILE A 19 20.93 -5.34 3.12
C ILE A 19 20.61 -4.35 4.24
N ALA A 20 21.60 -3.59 4.71
CA ALA A 20 21.42 -2.56 5.73
C ALA A 20 20.44 -1.47 5.27
N LEU A 21 20.57 -0.98 4.04
CA LEU A 21 19.63 -0.03 3.43
C LEU A 21 18.24 -0.61 3.25
N SER A 22 18.13 -1.91 2.94
CA SER A 22 16.84 -2.60 2.83
C SER A 22 16.15 -2.70 4.19
N ILE A 23 16.88 -3.10 5.24
CA ILE A 23 16.37 -3.14 6.62
C ILE A 23 15.98 -1.74 7.09
N TRP A 24 16.85 -0.75 6.85
CA TRP A 24 16.57 0.65 7.14
C TRP A 24 15.27 1.11 6.46
N SER A 25 15.14 0.85 5.16
CA SER A 25 13.93 1.17 4.40
C SER A 25 12.69 0.44 4.91
N LEU A 26 12.82 -0.81 5.36
CA LEU A 26 11.72 -1.58 5.97
C LEU A 26 11.30 -0.97 7.31
N ILE A 27 12.23 -0.48 8.12
CA ILE A 27 11.91 0.21 9.39
C ILE A 27 11.11 1.48 9.12
N TRP A 28 11.55 2.33 8.18
CA TRP A 28 10.81 3.55 7.80
C TRP A 28 9.43 3.23 7.21
N LYS A 29 9.33 2.19 6.37
CA LYS A 29 8.06 1.69 5.83
C LYS A 29 7.13 1.12 6.91
N GLY A 30 7.66 0.38 7.87
CA GLY A 30 6.91 -0.16 9.01
C GLY A 30 6.42 0.93 9.95
N PHE A 31 7.23 1.98 10.16
CA PHE A 31 6.84 3.14 10.96
C PHE A 31 5.72 3.95 10.29
N ALA A 32 5.80 4.14 8.96
CA ALA A 32 4.72 4.73 8.19
C ALA A 32 3.43 3.88 8.27
N LEU A 33 3.53 2.55 8.25
CA LEU A 33 2.39 1.64 8.42
C LEU A 33 1.74 1.77 9.81
N TRP A 34 2.56 1.78 10.86
CA TRP A 34 2.10 1.90 12.25
C TRP A 34 1.37 3.24 12.48
N ARG A 35 1.88 4.32 11.88
CA ARG A 35 1.25 5.64 11.91
C ARG A 35 -0.05 5.67 11.11
N ALA A 36 -0.10 5.04 9.93
CA ALA A 36 -1.29 5.00 9.07
C ALA A 36 -2.44 4.21 9.71
N SER A 37 -2.12 3.08 10.34
CA SER A 37 -3.09 2.22 11.04
C SER A 37 -3.76 2.95 12.21
N ARG A 38 -2.99 3.71 13.01
CA ARG A 38 -3.54 4.49 14.14
C ARG A 38 -4.42 5.66 13.74
N ASN A 39 -4.20 6.25 12.56
CA ASN A 39 -4.90 7.46 12.14
C ASN A 39 -6.06 7.19 11.16
N ASN A 40 -6.51 5.93 11.06
CA ASN A 40 -7.57 5.47 10.15
C ASN A 40 -7.35 5.89 8.68
N GLN A 41 -6.09 6.11 8.29
CA GLN A 41 -5.74 6.50 6.92
C GLN A 41 -5.61 5.24 6.07
N ARG A 42 -6.78 4.69 5.70
CA ARG A 42 -6.96 3.48 4.89
C ARG A 42 -6.07 3.48 3.64
N ASN A 43 -5.87 4.65 3.02
CA ASN A 43 -5.07 4.83 1.80
C ASN A 43 -3.58 4.49 2.00
N TRP A 44 -2.98 4.84 3.14
CA TRP A 44 -1.56 4.58 3.40
C TRP A 44 -1.28 3.13 3.81
N PHE A 45 -2.23 2.51 4.52
CA PHE A 45 -2.20 1.08 4.78
C PHE A 45 -2.27 0.27 3.48
N ILE A 46 -3.15 0.67 2.55
CA ILE A 46 -3.28 0.06 1.22
C ILE A 46 -2.00 0.26 0.39
N ALA A 47 -1.41 1.46 0.34
CA ALA A 47 -0.19 1.72 -0.42
C ALA A 47 1.00 0.83 -0.01
N LEU A 48 1.17 0.58 1.30
CA LEU A 48 2.24 -0.29 1.82
C LEU A 48 1.94 -1.78 1.64
N LEU A 49 0.66 -2.18 1.61
CA LEU A 49 0.21 -3.54 1.29
C LEU A 49 0.43 -3.88 -0.19
N VAL A 50 0.11 -2.96 -1.09
CA VAL A 50 0.31 -3.06 -2.55
C VAL A 50 1.78 -3.20 -2.91
N LEU A 51 2.63 -2.41 -2.26
CA LEU A 51 4.06 -2.41 -2.54
C LEU A 51 4.74 -3.74 -2.15
N ASN A 52 4.15 -4.49 -1.22
CA ASN A 52 4.66 -5.80 -0.77
C ASN A 52 3.93 -6.99 -1.42
N THR A 53 2.72 -6.80 -1.91
CA THR A 53 1.88 -7.87 -2.43
C THR A 53 1.23 -7.36 -3.73
N MET A 54 1.49 -7.93 -4.89
CA MET A 54 0.67 -9.01 -5.46
C MET A 54 -0.79 -9.17 -4.93
N GLY A 55 -1.12 -8.80 -3.68
CA GLY A 55 -2.45 -8.76 -3.05
C GLY A 55 -3.21 -7.44 -3.24
N ILE A 56 -2.74 -6.57 -4.13
CA ILE A 56 -3.50 -5.41 -4.63
C ILE A 56 -4.80 -5.80 -5.34
N LEU A 57 -4.82 -6.96 -5.99
CA LEU A 57 -5.88 -7.35 -6.92
C LEU A 57 -7.22 -7.60 -6.20
N GLU A 58 -7.19 -8.16 -5.00
CA GLU A 58 -8.40 -8.48 -4.21
C GLU A 58 -9.00 -7.27 -3.49
N MET A 59 -8.16 -6.33 -3.03
CA MET A 59 -8.65 -5.13 -2.33
C MET A 59 -9.37 -4.15 -3.29
N VAL A 60 -8.97 -4.09 -4.56
CA VAL A 60 -9.66 -3.30 -5.61
C VAL A 60 -11.04 -3.89 -5.93
N TYR A 61 -11.15 -5.22 -5.97
CA TYR A 61 -12.41 -5.91 -6.24
C TYR A 61 -13.44 -5.68 -5.12
N LEU A 62 -13.02 -5.76 -3.85
CA LEU A 62 -13.88 -5.50 -2.70
C LEU A 62 -14.34 -4.03 -2.60
N PHE A 63 -13.52 -3.07 -3.02
CA PHE A 63 -13.88 -1.65 -2.99
C PHE A 63 -14.85 -1.26 -4.12
N TRP A 64 -14.73 -1.90 -5.29
CA TRP A 64 -15.65 -1.70 -6.42
C TRP A 64 -17.09 -2.13 -6.07
N ILE A 65 -17.24 -3.10 -5.16
CA ILE A 65 -18.54 -3.62 -4.71
C ILE A 65 -19.26 -2.74 -3.67
N SER A 66 -18.76 -1.55 -3.35
CA SER A 66 -19.59 -0.54 -2.67
C SER A 66 -20.62 0.06 -3.63
N LYS A 67 -21.63 -0.74 -3.95
CA LYS A 67 -22.84 -0.33 -4.65
C LYS A 67 -23.61 0.61 -3.73
N LYS A 68 -23.61 1.88 -4.11
CA LYS A 68 -24.43 2.93 -3.49
C LYS A 68 -25.90 2.55 -3.68
N THR A 69 -26.60 2.23 -2.59
CA THR A 69 -28.06 2.32 -2.53
C THR A 69 -28.40 3.43 -1.54
N VAL A 70 -28.35 4.66 -2.03
CA VAL A 70 -29.11 5.78 -1.46
C VAL A 70 -29.84 6.43 -2.61
N SER A 71 -31.09 6.02 -2.84
CA SER A 71 -32.11 6.86 -3.44
C SER A 71 -33.46 6.28 -3.05
N GLY A 72 -33.92 6.69 -1.88
CA GLY A 72 -35.32 6.64 -1.51
C GLY A 72 -35.74 8.07 -1.26
N ASN A 73 -35.99 8.83 -2.33
CA ASN A 73 -36.75 10.07 -2.23
C ASN A 73 -38.21 9.68 -1.96
N THR A 74 -38.54 9.45 -0.70
CA THR A 74 -39.94 9.55 -0.27
C THR A 74 -40.16 10.98 0.17
N GLU A 75 -40.50 11.84 -0.79
CA GLU A 75 -41.20 13.09 -0.45
C GLU A 75 -42.49 12.69 0.28
N PRO A 76 -42.71 13.15 1.52
CA PRO A 76 -44.01 13.00 2.14
C PRO A 76 -45.00 13.84 1.32
N ILE A 77 -46.00 13.18 0.74
CA ILE A 77 -47.12 13.89 0.10
C ILE A 77 -47.77 14.76 1.19
N ASP A 78 -47.86 16.05 0.91
CA ASP A 78 -48.57 17.04 1.71
C ASP A 78 -50.08 16.80 1.58
N ASP A 79 -50.58 15.84 2.37
CA ASP A 79 -51.98 15.42 2.42
C ASP A 79 -52.67 15.94 3.70
N LYS A 80 -52.66 17.26 3.94
CA LYS A 80 -53.58 17.86 4.93
C LYS A 80 -54.23 19.14 4.40
N ILE A 81 -55.28 18.91 3.60
CA ILE A 81 -56.41 19.83 3.42
C ILE A 81 -57.42 19.58 4.54
#